data_AF-A0A3D3K6W9-F1
#
_entry.id   AF-A0A3D3K6W9-F1
#
_cell.length_a   1.000
_cell.length_b   1.000
_cell.length_c   1.000
_cell.angle_alpha   90.00
_cell.angle_beta   90.00
_cell.angle_gamma   90.00
#
_symmetry.space_group_name_H-M   'P 1'
#
loop_
_entity.id
_entity.type
_entity.pdbx_description
1 polymer ?
#
loop_
_entity_poly.entity_id
_entity_poly.type
_entity_poly.pdbx_seq_one_letter_code
_entity_poly.pdbx_strand_id
1 'polypeptide(L)' 'MKPYDNPSSKKEQVRTMFDRIAGRYDLLNHVLSMSIDRLWRRRTVRLVAARAPRRVLDVATGTGDLALAL' A
#
# COMPACT_ATOMS: atom_id res chain seq x y z
N MET A 1 22.10 5.02 31.14
CA MET A 1 21.56 6.08 30.27
C MET A 1 20.39 5.48 29.49
N LYS A 2 19.14 5.89 29.77
CA LYS A 2 17.96 5.36 29.06
C LYS A 2 17.83 6.11 27.72
N PRO A 3 17.58 5.46 26.56
CA PRO A 3 17.70 6.13 25.25
C PRO A 3 16.47 6.91 24.78
N TYR A 4 15.50 7.21 25.66
CA TYR A 4 14.21 7.77 25.25
C TYR A 4 13.81 8.96 26.13
N ASP A 5 14.35 10.12 25.81
CA ASP A 5 13.79 11.44 26.16
C ASP A 5 13.25 12.09 24.89
N ASN A 6 12.24 11.46 24.28
CA ASN A 6 11.50 12.04 23.17
C ASN A 6 10.08 12.34 23.67
N PRO A 7 9.62 13.60 23.72
CA PRO A 7 8.35 13.98 24.34
C PRO A 7 7.10 13.45 23.62
N SER A 8 7.28 12.80 22.47
CA SER A 8 6.21 12.31 21.61
C SER A 8 5.80 10.87 21.93
N SER A 9 4.50 10.63 21.99
CA SER A 9 3.87 9.32 22.14
C SER A 9 4.35 8.32 21.08
N LYS A 10 4.38 7.01 21.39
CA LYS A 10 4.69 5.94 20.40
C LYS A 10 3.83 6.06 19.13
N LYS A 11 2.57 6.53 19.25
CA LYS A 11 1.69 6.80 18.10
C LYS A 11 2.24 7.91 17.20
N GLU A 12 2.79 8.99 17.76
CA GLU A 12 3.34 10.11 16.98
C GLU A 12 4.63 9.71 16.27
N GLN A 13 5.46 8.88 16.90
CA GLN A 13 6.67 8.35 16.26
C GLN A 13 6.31 7.44 15.06
N VAL A 14 5.33 6.56 15.22
CA VAL A 14 4.83 5.71 14.13
C VAL A 14 4.22 6.56 13.01
N ARG A 15 3.41 7.56 13.36
CA ARG A 15 2.84 8.50 12.38
C ARG A 15 3.92 9.25 11.61
N THR A 16 4.91 9.81 12.30
CA THR A 16 6.02 10.54 11.68
C THR A 16 6.86 9.64 10.78
N MET A 17 7.07 8.38 11.17
CA MET A 17 7.73 7.40 10.31
C MET A 17 6.92 7.13 9.04
N PHE A 18 5.61 6.91 9.17
CA PHE A 18 4.71 6.70 8.04
C PHE A 18 4.64 7.92 7.11
N ASP A 19 4.53 9.14 7.65
CA ASP A 19 4.52 10.39 6.88
C ASP A 19 5.80 10.54 6.03
N ARG A 20 6.95 10.08 6.54
CA ARG A 20 8.24 10.12 5.82
C ARG A 20 8.35 9.08 4.70
N ILE A 21 7.75 7.90 4.88
CA ILE A 21 7.85 6.81 3.91
C ILE A 21 6.71 6.78 2.91
N ALA A 22 5.54 7.37 3.21
CA ALA A 22 4.35 7.32 2.37
C ALA A 22 4.62 7.71 0.92
N GLY A 23 5.34 8.82 0.68
CA GLY A 23 5.66 9.29 -0.68
C GLY A 23 6.63 8.39 -1.46
N ARG A 24 7.36 7.48 -0.79
CA ARG A 24 8.26 6.50 -1.41
C ARG A 24 7.78 5.06 -1.25
N TYR A 25 6.64 4.86 -0.64
CA TYR A 25 6.15 3.54 -0.26
C TYR A 25 5.85 2.69 -1.50
N ASP A 26 5.22 3.30 -2.50
CA ASP A 26 4.94 2.63 -3.78
C ASP A 26 6.23 2.31 -4.54
N LEU A 27 7.20 3.24 -4.55
CA LEU A 27 8.51 2.99 -5.15
C LEU A 27 9.24 1.84 -4.46
N LEU A 28 9.25 1.81 -3.13
CA LEU A 28 9.82 0.73 -2.34
C LEU A 28 9.10 -0.59 -2.61
N ASN A 29 7.76 -0.60 -2.67
CA ASN A 29 7.00 -1.80 -3.01
C ASN A 29 7.35 -2.32 -4.41
N HIS A 30 7.52 -1.45 -5.40
CA HIS A 30 7.95 -1.85 -6.74
C HIS A 30 9.37 -2.40 -6.77
N VAL A 31 10.31 -1.79 -6.04
CA VAL A 31 11.72 -2.21 -6.02
C VAL A 31 11.90 -3.49 -5.20
N LEU A 32 11.37 -3.52 -3.98
CA LEU A 32 11.50 -4.66 -3.06
C LEU A 32 10.75 -5.89 -3.55
N SER A 33 9.61 -5.71 -4.24
CA SER A 33 8.91 -6.85 -4.85
C SER A 33 9.50 -7.27 -6.19
N MET A 34 10.57 -6.63 -6.69
CA MET A 34 11.04 -6.83 -8.07
C MET A 34 9.91 -6.69 -9.11
N SER A 35 9.00 -5.73 -8.90
CA SER A 35 7.78 -5.49 -9.70
C SER A 35 6.78 -6.65 -9.74
N ILE A 36 6.91 -7.66 -8.89
CA ILE A 36 5.96 -8.78 -8.77
C ILE A 36 4.58 -8.27 -8.34
N ASP A 37 4.51 -7.17 -7.59
CA ASP A 37 3.27 -6.49 -7.20
C ASP A 37 2.35 -6.19 -8.42
N ARG A 38 2.94 -5.85 -9.58
CA ARG A 38 2.19 -5.58 -10.82
C ARG A 38 1.60 -6.85 -11.42
N LEU A 39 2.32 -7.96 -11.31
CA LEU A 39 1.86 -9.26 -11.81
C LEU A 39 0.65 -9.73 -11.00
N TRP A 40 0.70 -9.59 -9.67
CA TRP A 40 -0.43 -9.90 -8.79
C TRP A 40 -1.65 -9.04 -9.09
N ARG A 41 -1.48 -7.71 -9.23
CA ARG A 41 -2.57 -6.80 -9.63
C ARG A 41 -3.23 -7.24 -10.94
N ARG A 42 -2.44 -7.49 -11.98
CA ARG A 42 -2.95 -7.96 -13.29
C ARG A 42 -3.69 -9.30 -13.17
N ARG A 43 -3.19 -10.21 -12.34
CA ARG A 43 -3.85 -11.51 -12.12
C ARG A 43 -5.18 -11.32 -11.39
N THR A 44 -5.22 -10.50 -10.35
CA THR A 44 -6.45 -10.19 -9.59
C THR A 44 -7.50 -9.58 -10.50
N VAL A 45 -7.14 -8.57 -11.32
CA VAL A 45 -8.06 -7.96 -12.30
C VAL A 45 -8.66 -9.02 -13.23
N ARG A 46 -7.84 -9.90 -13.82
CA ARG A 46 -8.35 -10.98 -14.70
C ARG A 46 -9.33 -11.91 -13.98
N LEU A 47 -9.02 -12.28 -12.74
CA LEU A 47 -9.88 -13.17 -11.94
C LEU A 47 -11.22 -12.50 -11.59
N VAL A 48 -11.21 -11.20 -11.30
CA VAL A 48 -12.42 -10.43 -11.02
C VAL A 48 -13.24 -10.22 -12.30
N ALA A 49 -12.61 -9.81 -13.40
CA ALA A 49 -13.27 -9.62 -14.70
C ALA A 49 -13.94 -10.91 -15.22
N ALA A 50 -13.32 -12.07 -15.00
CA ALA A 50 -13.88 -13.37 -15.37
C ALA A 50 -15.22 -13.69 -14.68
N ARG A 51 -15.54 -13.01 -13.56
CA ARG A 51 -16.82 -13.17 -12.85
C ARG A 51 -17.90 -12.18 -13.31
N ALA A 52 -17.60 -11.32 -14.27
CA ALA A 52 -18.49 -10.27 -14.80
C ALA A 52 -19.29 -9.52 -13.71
N PRO A 53 -18.64 -9.01 -12.65
CA PRO A 53 -19.34 -8.34 -11.57
C PRO A 53 -19.93 -7.01 -12.07
N ARG A 54 -21.16 -6.70 -11.64
CA ARG A 54 -21.78 -5.39 -11.92
C ARG A 54 -21.19 -4.25 -11.08
N ARG A 55 -20.65 -4.55 -9.90
CA ARG A 55 -20.05 -3.59 -8.97
C ARG A 55 -18.88 -4.25 -8.24
N VAL A 56 -17.79 -3.51 -8.06
CA VAL A 56 -16.59 -3.94 -7.33
C VAL A 56 -16.25 -2.88 -6.30
N LEU A 57 -15.83 -3.31 -5.11
CA LEU A 57 -15.33 -2.44 -4.04
C LEU A 57 -13.91 -2.85 -3.72
N ASP A 58 -12.97 -1.92 -3.90
CA ASP A 58 -11.59 -2.07 -3.43
C ASP A 58 -11.53 -1.53 -1.99
N VAL A 59 -11.00 -2.32 -1.05
CA VAL A 59 -10.97 -1.99 0.38
C VAL A 59 -9.52 -1.77 0.80
N ALA A 60 -9.25 -0.69 1.54
CA ALA A 60 -7.90 -0.27 1.90
C ALA A 60 -7.00 -0.07 0.66
N THR A 61 -7.54 0.61 -0.35
CA THR A 61 -7.00 0.72 -1.71
C THR A 61 -5.63 1.41 -1.80
N GLY A 62 -5.19 2.08 -0.74
CA GLY A 62 -3.96 2.88 -0.74
C GLY A 62 -4.04 3.97 -1.82
N THR A 63 -3.12 3.93 -2.78
CA THR A 63 -3.08 4.83 -3.94
C THR A 63 -4.12 4.54 -5.02
N GLY A 64 -4.88 3.44 -4.90
CA GLY A 64 -6.00 3.13 -5.79
C GLY A 64 -5.62 2.45 -7.10
N ASP A 65 -4.36 2.06 -7.28
CA ASP A 65 -3.85 1.40 -8.50
C ASP A 65 -4.65 0.15 -8.91
N LEU A 66 -5.15 -0.63 -7.94
CA LEU A 66 -5.93 -1.84 -8.23
C LEU A 66 -7.33 -1.47 -8.74
N ALA A 67 -8.01 -0.55 -8.07
CA ALA A 67 -9.30 -0.01 -8.52
C ALA A 67 -9.23 0.62 -9.91
N LEU A 68 -8.14 1.32 -10.25
CA LEU A 68 -7.92 1.90 -11.59
C LEU A 68 -7.65 0.83 -12.66
N ALA A 69 -7.19 -0.35 -12.26
CA ALA A 69 -6.88 -1.45 -13.17
C ALA A 69 -8.04 -2.45 -13.36
N LEU A 70 -9.08 -2.37 -12.52
CA LEU A 70 -10.30 -3.19 -12.56
C LEU A 70 -11.29 -2.71 -13.63
#